data_AF-W2WUN0-F1
#
_entry.id   AF-W2WUN0-F1
#
_cell.length_a   1.000
_cell.length_b   1.000
_cell.length_c   1.000
_cell.angle_alpha   90.00
_cell.angle_beta   90.00
_cell.angle_gamma   90.00
#
_symmetry.space_group_name_H-M   'P 1'
#
loop_
_entity.id
_entity.type
_entity.pdbx_description
1 polymer ?
#
loop_
_entity_poly.entity_id
_entity_poly.type
_entity_poly.pdbx_seq_one_letter_code
_entity_poly.pdbx_strand_id
1 'polypeptide(L)'
;MEHKNFTYSVKSRYNGTVYYICSHFRSASCPARLIVKSSGSIEEVGEHACVRESETVIEATEEMREVLEALATTDMSVAPSAVWKAAIRHLHRKHGENTSLRYLPRHRARWTHCRTG
;
A
#
# COMPACT_ATOMS: atom_id res chain seq x y z
N MET A 1 14.67 -12.95 -13.52
CA MET A 1 15.50 -11.77 -13.82
C MET A 1 15.01 -10.64 -12.94
N GLU A 2 15.91 -9.88 -12.33
CA GLU A 2 15.55 -8.71 -11.53
C GLU A 2 16.01 -7.46 -12.25
N HIS A 3 15.16 -6.43 -12.26
CA HIS A 3 15.48 -5.14 -12.87
C HIS A 3 14.64 -4.04 -12.21
N LYS A 4 15.29 -2.98 -11.71
CA LYS A 4 14.65 -1.84 -11.03
C LYS A 4 13.63 -2.26 -9.95
N ASN A 5 14.01 -3.21 -9.07
CA ASN A 5 13.18 -3.77 -7.99
C ASN A 5 11.95 -4.58 -8.45
N PHE A 6 11.86 -4.93 -9.73
CA PHE A 6 10.82 -5.84 -10.23
C PHE A 6 11.41 -7.18 -10.64
N THR A 7 10.65 -8.24 -10.40
CA THR A 7 10.99 -9.58 -10.85
C THR A 7 10.26 -9.91 -12.14
N TYR A 8 10.98 -10.59 -13.04
CA TYR A 8 10.45 -11.01 -14.32
C TYR A 8 10.75 -12.47 -14.59
N SER A 9 9.79 -13.12 -15.24
CA SER A 9 9.85 -14.49 -15.72
C SER A 9 10.13 -14.52 -17.22
N VAL A 10 10.86 -15.53 -17.70
CA VAL A 10 11.13 -15.70 -19.13
C VAL A 10 9.83 -16.07 -19.85
N LYS A 11 9.49 -15.35 -20.91
CA LYS A 11 8.38 -15.68 -21.81
C LYS A 11 8.85 -16.47 -23.02
N SER A 12 9.88 -15.98 -23.71
CA SER A 12 10.41 -16.61 -24.91
C SER A 12 11.85 -16.18 -25.17
N ARG A 13 12.54 -16.92 -26.03
CA ARG A 13 13.88 -16.62 -26.51
C ARG A 13 13.88 -16.72 -28.03
N TYR A 14 14.44 -15.73 -28.70
CA TYR A 14 14.51 -15.70 -30.16
C TYR A 14 15.75 -14.92 -30.62
N ASN A 15 16.55 -15.54 -31.49
CA ASN A 15 17.72 -14.91 -32.11
C ASN A 15 18.64 -14.17 -31.12
N GLY A 16 18.99 -14.84 -30.00
CA GLY A 16 19.80 -14.25 -28.93
C GLY A 16 19.12 -13.17 -28.09
N THR A 17 17.86 -12.82 -28.40
CA THR A 17 17.02 -11.92 -27.61
C THR A 17 16.14 -12.71 -26.66
N VAL A 18 16.08 -12.30 -25.39
CA VAL A 18 15.24 -12.92 -24.37
C VAL A 18 14.12 -11.96 -24.01
N TYR A 19 12.89 -12.43 -24.11
CA TYR A 19 11.69 -11.69 -23.76
C TYR A 19 11.24 -12.12 -22.37
N TYR A 20 11.10 -11.16 -21.48
CA TYR A 20 10.64 -11.34 -20.13
C TYR A 20 9.30 -10.64 -19.91
N ILE A 21 8.49 -11.21 -19.03
CA ILE A 21 7.23 -10.63 -18.56
C ILE A 21 7.28 -10.46 -17.05
N CYS A 22 6.63 -9.41 -16.53
CA CYS A 22 6.55 -9.19 -15.09
C CYS A 22 5.98 -10.45 -14.40
N SER A 23 6.57 -10.85 -13.26
CA SER A 23 6.10 -12.01 -12.50
C SER A 23 4.65 -11.85 -12.03
N HIS A 24 4.19 -10.61 -11.86
CA HIS A 24 2.81 -10.28 -11.51
C HIS A 24 1.85 -10.20 -12.71
N PHE A 25 2.28 -10.62 -13.91
CA PHE A 25 1.42 -10.66 -15.09
C PHE A 25 0.13 -11.45 -14.86
N ARG A 26 0.18 -12.59 -14.16
CA ARG A 26 -1.02 -13.41 -13.88
C ARG A 26 -1.80 -12.97 -12.65
N SER A 27 -1.15 -12.39 -11.65
CA SER A 27 -1.80 -12.03 -10.37
C SER A 27 -2.37 -10.61 -10.37
N ALA A 28 -1.78 -9.68 -11.12
CA ALA A 28 -2.18 -8.28 -11.17
C ALA A 28 -2.43 -7.79 -12.61
N SER A 29 -2.45 -8.68 -13.61
CA SER A 29 -2.56 -8.31 -15.03
C SER A 29 -1.52 -7.26 -15.46
N CYS A 30 -0.34 -7.28 -14.83
CA CYS A 30 0.68 -6.26 -15.03
C CYS A 30 1.23 -6.30 -16.47
N PRO A 31 1.18 -5.19 -17.24
CA PRO A 31 1.55 -5.20 -18.65
C PRO A 31 3.06 -5.10 -18.90
N ALA A 32 3.86 -4.79 -17.88
CA ALA A 32 5.30 -4.56 -17.99
C ALA A 32 6.10 -5.77 -18.51
N ARG A 33 7.05 -5.49 -19.40
CA ARG A 33 7.93 -6.47 -20.07
C ARG A 33 9.35 -5.94 -20.17
N LEU A 34 10.30 -6.86 -20.29
CA LEU A 34 11.68 -6.55 -20.67
C LEU A 34 12.09 -7.32 -21.91
N ILE A 35 12.84 -6.67 -22.77
CA ILE A 35 13.47 -7.30 -23.93
C ILE A 35 14.98 -7.14 -23.74
N VAL A 36 15.67 -8.26 -23.57
CA VAL A 36 17.13 -8.27 -23.42
C VAL A 36 17.73 -8.76 -24.72
N LYS A 37 18.41 -7.88 -25.45
CA LYS A 37 19.05 -8.24 -26.72
C LYS A 37 20.36 -8.97 -26.48
N SER A 38 20.86 -9.66 -27.49
CA SER A 38 22.16 -10.36 -27.45
C SER A 38 23.34 -9.43 -27.18
N SER A 39 23.22 -8.14 -27.50
CA SER A 39 24.20 -7.09 -27.17
C SER A 39 24.24 -6.74 -25.69
N GLY A 40 23.32 -7.25 -24.87
CA GLY A 40 23.16 -6.90 -23.45
C GLY A 40 22.28 -5.66 -23.20
N SER A 41 21.79 -4.99 -24.25
CA SER A 41 20.86 -3.85 -24.07
C SER A 41 19.51 -4.33 -23.55
N ILE A 42 18.97 -3.64 -22.56
CA ILE A 42 17.66 -3.91 -21.96
C ILE A 42 16.68 -2.83 -22.44
N GLU A 43 15.56 -3.26 -23.03
CA GLU A 43 14.43 -2.39 -23.37
C GLU A 43 13.26 -2.69 -22.44
N GLU A 44 12.74 -1.63 -21.81
CA GLU A 44 11.55 -1.66 -20.98
C GLU A 44 10.31 -1.36 -21.84
N VAL A 45 9.32 -2.26 -21.80
CA VAL A 45 8.09 -2.12 -22.59
C VAL A 45 6.87 -2.20 -21.67
N GLY A 46 6.11 -1.11 -21.62
CA GLY A 46 4.95 -0.97 -20.75
C GLY A 46 5.32 -0.66 -19.30
N GLU A 47 4.42 0.01 -18.60
CA GLU A 47 4.61 0.41 -17.20
C GLU A 47 4.12 -0.66 -16.22
N HIS A 48 4.66 -0.65 -15.01
CA HIS A 48 4.20 -1.56 -13.96
C HIS A 48 2.87 -1.10 -13.36
N ALA A 49 1.83 -1.87 -13.60
CA ALA A 49 0.55 -1.74 -12.88
C ALA A 49 0.49 -2.58 -11.59
N CYS A 50 1.52 -3.40 -11.31
CA CYS A 50 1.59 -4.20 -10.08
C CYS A 50 2.13 -3.43 -8.87
N VAL A 51 2.58 -2.20 -9.05
CA VAL A 51 2.89 -1.31 -7.94
C VAL A 51 1.57 -0.85 -7.35
N ARG A 52 1.16 -1.46 -6.25
CA ARG A 52 0.14 -0.86 -5.39
C ARG A 52 0.88 0.19 -4.57
N GLU A 53 0.42 1.43 -4.63
CA GLU A 53 0.83 2.42 -3.63
C GLU A 53 0.57 1.79 -2.26
N SER A 54 1.62 1.69 -1.45
CA SER A 54 1.46 1.20 -0.09
C SER A 54 0.56 2.19 0.63
N GLU A 55 -0.65 1.76 1.01
CA GLU A 55 -1.52 2.55 1.89
C GLU A 55 -0.70 2.90 3.14
N THR A 56 -0.48 4.19 3.40
CA THR A 56 0.14 4.63 4.65
C THR A 56 -0.85 4.43 5.78
N VAL A 57 -0.64 3.40 6.59
CA VAL A 57 -1.48 3.09 7.75
C VAL A 57 -0.95 3.86 8.96
N ILE A 58 -1.79 4.69 9.56
CA ILE A 58 -1.47 5.46 10.76
C ILE A 58 -2.34 4.92 11.91
N GLU A 59 -1.69 4.49 13.00
CA GLU A 59 -2.37 4.11 14.24
C GLU A 59 -2.88 5.36 14.95
N ALA A 60 -4.15 5.69 14.78
CA ALA A 60 -4.80 6.87 15.35
C ALA A 60 -5.59 6.57 16.65
N THR A 61 -5.42 5.40 17.25
CA THR A 61 -6.23 4.94 18.41
C THR A 61 -6.06 5.86 19.62
N GLU A 62 -4.82 6.17 20.01
CA GLU A 62 -4.55 7.04 21.17
C GLU A 62 -5.00 8.47 20.90
N GLU A 63 -4.75 8.98 19.68
CA GLU A 63 -5.19 10.31 19.28
C GLU A 63 -6.73 10.43 19.32
N MET A 64 -7.45 9.43 18.81
CA MET A 64 -8.90 9.40 18.89
C MET A 64 -9.38 9.40 20.34
N ARG A 65 -8.69 8.67 21.23
CA ARG A 65 -9.03 8.63 22.67
C ARG A 65 -8.87 10.00 23.30
N GLU A 66 -7.73 10.67 23.08
CA GLU A 66 -7.45 12.01 23.63
C GLU A 66 -8.50 13.03 23.18
N VAL A 67 -8.88 13.01 21.90
CA VAL A 67 -9.90 13.93 21.37
C VAL A 67 -11.28 13.65 21.98
N LEU A 68 -11.65 12.38 22.14
CA LEU A 68 -12.92 12.01 22.77
C LEU A 68 -12.97 12.40 24.25
N GLU A 69 -11.90 12.14 25.01
CA GLU A 69 -11.80 12.51 26.43
C GLU A 69 -11.85 14.03 26.63
N ALA A 70 -11.14 14.80 25.80
CA ALA A 70 -11.16 16.26 25.86
C ALA A 70 -12.55 16.83 25.55
N LEU A 71 -13.23 16.33 24.52
CA LEU A 71 -14.58 16.79 24.16
C LEU A 71 -15.63 16.41 25.20
N ALA A 72 -15.55 15.19 25.74
CA ALA A 72 -16.51 14.71 26.74
C ALA A 72 -16.38 15.45 28.09
N THR A 73 -15.17 15.90 28.45
CA THR A 73 -14.92 16.65 29.69
C THR A 73 -15.21 18.15 29.55
N THR A 74 -15.23 18.68 28.33
CA THR A 74 -15.49 20.11 28.08
C THR A 74 -16.97 20.47 28.22
N ASP A 75 -17.87 19.64 27.66
CA ASP A 75 -19.31 19.90 27.72
C ASP A 75 -20.12 18.60 27.70
N MET A 76 -20.59 18.20 28.89
CA MET A 76 -21.38 16.98 29.10
C MET A 76 -22.80 17.06 28.50
N SER A 77 -23.24 18.24 28.04
CA SER A 77 -24.55 18.41 27.39
C SER A 77 -24.51 18.03 25.89
N VAL A 78 -23.32 17.89 25.32
CA VAL A 78 -23.14 17.51 23.92
C VAL A 78 -23.47 16.04 23.75
N ALA A 79 -24.39 15.76 22.81
CA ALA A 79 -24.74 14.40 22.48
C ALA A 79 -23.49 13.59 22.05
N PRO A 80 -23.35 12.32 22.49
CA PRO A 80 -22.19 11.49 22.15
C PRO A 80 -21.91 11.37 20.64
N SER A 81 -22.96 11.40 19.81
CA SER A 81 -22.83 11.38 18.35
C SER A 81 -22.20 12.65 17.78
N ALA A 82 -22.41 13.80 18.41
CA ALA A 82 -21.79 15.06 18.02
C ALA A 82 -20.31 15.11 18.44
N VAL A 83 -19.98 14.57 19.62
CA VAL A 83 -18.60 14.34 20.09
C VAL A 83 -17.85 13.46 19.09
N TRP A 84 -18.44 12.34 18.69
CA TRP A 84 -17.86 11.44 17.68
C TRP A 84 -17.61 12.15 16.35
N LYS A 85 -18.60 12.88 15.80
CA LYS A 85 -18.44 13.64 14.54
C LYS A 85 -17.32 14.68 14.63
N ALA A 86 -17.15 15.34 15.77
CA ALA A 86 -16.06 16.29 15.98
C ALA A 86 -14.69 15.59 15.98
N ALA A 87 -14.58 14.44 16.65
CA ALA A 87 -13.36 13.65 16.68
C ALA A 87 -12.95 13.12 15.30
N ILE A 88 -13.89 12.60 14.52
CA ILE A 88 -13.63 12.14 13.14
C ILE A 88 -13.15 13.30 12.24
N ARG A 89 -13.79 14.46 12.35
CA ARG A 89 -13.35 15.66 11.61
C ARG A 89 -11.95 16.12 12.01
N HIS A 90 -11.59 15.99 13.29
CA HIS A 90 -10.23 16.30 13.76
C HIS A 90 -9.20 15.40 13.07
N LEU A 91 -9.44 14.09 13.07
CA LEU A 91 -8.55 13.11 12.44
C LEU A 91 -8.42 13.34 10.93
N HIS A 92 -9.53 13.59 10.22
CA HIS A 92 -9.49 13.85 8.77
C HIS A 92 -8.70 15.14 8.45
N ARG A 93 -8.82 16.18 9.28
CA ARG A 93 -8.05 17.41 9.08
C ARG A 93 -6.54 17.18 9.23
N LYS A 94 -6.14 16.31 10.16
CA LYS A 94 -4.72 16.07 10.46
C LYS A 94 -4.08 15.06 9.50
N HIS A 95 -4.81 14.02 9.12
CA HIS A 95 -4.30 12.89 8.33
C HIS A 95 -4.77 12.92 6.87
N GLY A 96 -5.51 13.94 6.45
CA GLY A 96 -6.01 14.12 5.08
C GLY A 96 -7.46 13.65 4.91
N GLU A 97 -8.21 14.36 4.05
CA GLU A 97 -9.66 14.15 3.85
C GLU A 97 -10.00 12.82 3.17
N ASN A 98 -9.05 12.22 2.44
CA ASN A 98 -9.20 10.91 1.78
C ASN A 98 -8.87 9.72 2.69
N THR A 99 -8.60 9.95 3.97
CA THR A 99 -8.20 8.90 4.91
C THR A 99 -9.43 8.13 5.39
N SER A 100 -9.51 6.83 5.08
CA SER A 100 -10.56 5.97 5.61
C SER A 100 -10.19 5.46 7.00
N LEU A 101 -11.00 5.74 8.01
CA LEU A 101 -10.85 5.15 9.34
C LEU A 101 -11.33 3.69 9.30
N ARG A 102 -10.44 2.76 9.64
CA ARG A 102 -10.74 1.32 9.69
C ARG A 102 -10.40 0.79 11.07
N TYR A 103 -11.24 -0.12 11.59
CA TYR A 103 -10.90 -0.84 12.81
C TYR A 103 -9.80 -1.85 12.48
N LEU A 104 -8.62 -1.66 13.06
CA LEU A 104 -7.56 -2.64 13.00
C LEU A 104 -7.80 -3.66 14.13
N PRO A 105 -8.01 -4.95 13.80
CA PRO A 105 -8.17 -5.94 14.85
C PRO A 105 -6.90 -5.96 15.70
N ARG A 106 -7.06 -6.06 17.03
CA ARG A 106 -5.95 -6.31 17.97
C ARG A 106 -5.39 -7.72 17.76
N HIS A 107 -4.84 -8.01 16.59
CA HIS A 107 -3.95 -9.14 16.41
C HIS A 107 -2.64 -8.76 17.07
N ARG A 108 -2.28 -9.51 18.13
CA ARG A 108 -0.93 -9.57 18.70
C ARG A 108 0.07 -9.39 17.56
N ALA A 109 0.94 -8.38 17.68
CA ALA A 109 2.09 -8.16 16.82
C ALA A 109 2.72 -9.51 16.44
N ARG A 110 2.40 -9.98 15.23
CA ARG A 110 3.10 -11.07 14.57
C ARG A 110 3.41 -10.51 13.19
N TRP A 111 4.31 -9.53 13.20
CA TRP A 111 5.15 -9.27 12.04
C TRP A 111 5.83 -10.59 11.73
N THR A 112 5.27 -11.32 10.78
CA THR A 112 5.98 -12.40 10.11
C THR A 112 7.17 -11.74 9.44
N HIS A 113 8.33 -11.84 10.08
CA HIS A 113 9.60 -11.74 9.39
C HIS A 113 9.48 -12.60 8.12
N CYS A 114 9.84 -11.98 7.00
CA CYS A 114 10.05 -12.65 5.73
C CYS A 114 10.82 -13.95 5.99
N ARG A 115 10.21 -15.04 5.55
CA ARG A 115 10.81 -16.37 5.50
C ARG A 115 11.94 -16.29 4.47
N THR A 116 13.17 -16.06 4.93
CA THR A 116 14.36 -16.43 4.17
C THR A 116 14.39 -17.96 4.13
N GLY A 117 14.37 -18.51 2.92
CA GLY A 117 14.66 -19.91 2.67
C GLY A 117 16.12 -20.24 2.95
#